data_AF-A0A9D6IDK7-F1
#
_entry.id   AF-A0A9D6IDK7-F1
#
_cell.length_a   1.000
_cell.length_b   1.000
_cell.length_c   1.000
_cell.angle_alpha   90.00
_cell.angle_beta   90.00
_cell.angle_gamma   90.00
#
_symmetry.space_group_name_H-M   'P 1'
#
loop_
_entity.id
_entity.type
_entity.pdbx_description
1 polymer ?
#
loop_
_entity_poly.entity_id
_entity_poly.type
_entity_poly.pdbx_seq_one_letter_code
_entity_poly.pdbx_strand_id
1 'polypeptide(L)'
;MSLPTSLPDDPTELALVTCDDTKPEEQRSAAWQKLAVMIQAWANHKYGANSELCSEAVGWMWEKRKRFRGGCYQAWCQVVLDRRRADLDRTRRRVIGVSLSEHVKLISERPSTAQGGEDQDLLTAFRFEADLKRLRKEIERLERCFPSPRGNGVHYYAILLVQLRLALARRLRGFAGDESNFGDHGFSDFLVAHLPWTNDELTFRAGWPLLREIWIALQDCLSQPPHWCNGQRFCGLINELLAGKTQLTPDVWRHWCKRAKEMARKEVTASDWDELFAPFLQDADREVQKPGGES
;
A
#
# COMPACT_ATOMS: atom_id res chain seq x y z
N MET A 1 -40.01 20.05 10.56
CA MET A 1 -38.65 20.10 9.99
C MET A 1 -37.70 20.46 11.12
N SER A 2 -37.08 19.45 11.74
CA SER A 2 -36.24 19.66 12.93
C SER A 2 -34.85 20.09 12.49
N LEU A 3 -34.40 21.24 12.98
CA LEU A 3 -33.09 21.82 12.73
C LEU A 3 -31.97 20.82 13.08
N PRO A 4 -30.84 20.83 12.35
CA PRO A 4 -29.71 19.94 12.62
C PRO A 4 -29.17 20.22 14.02
N THR A 5 -29.16 19.19 14.86
CA THR A 5 -28.51 19.20 16.19
C THR A 5 -27.09 19.71 16.01
N SER A 6 -26.79 20.91 16.54
CA SER A 6 -25.48 21.55 16.40
C SER A 6 -24.40 20.57 16.87
N LEU A 7 -23.50 20.19 15.97
CA LEU A 7 -22.41 19.30 16.31
C LEU A 7 -21.46 20.00 17.31
N PRO A 8 -20.95 19.26 18.30
CA PRO A 8 -20.00 19.82 19.26
C PRO A 8 -18.74 20.34 18.57
N ASP A 9 -18.07 21.29 19.20
CA ASP A 9 -16.77 21.79 18.75
C ASP A 9 -15.60 21.10 19.47
N ASP A 10 -15.88 20.39 20.56
CA ASP A 10 -14.88 19.59 21.25
C ASP A 10 -14.51 18.33 20.40
N PRO A 11 -13.22 18.10 20.13
CA PRO A 11 -12.78 16.97 19.32
C PRO A 11 -13.06 15.61 19.97
N THR A 12 -13.12 15.52 21.30
CA THR A 12 -13.43 14.28 22.00
C THR A 12 -14.90 13.92 21.83
N GLU A 13 -15.79 14.88 22.00
CA GLU A 13 -17.22 14.70 21.78
C GLU A 13 -17.54 14.35 20.33
N LEU A 14 -16.90 15.03 19.36
CA LEU A 14 -17.03 14.70 17.94
C LEU A 14 -16.59 13.26 17.64
N ALA A 15 -15.53 12.77 18.30
CA ALA A 15 -15.01 11.43 18.08
C ALA A 15 -15.95 10.36 18.63
N LEU A 16 -16.56 10.62 19.79
CA LEU A 16 -17.59 9.76 20.36
C LEU A 16 -18.80 9.68 19.43
N VAL A 17 -19.28 10.80 18.88
CA VAL A 17 -20.38 10.82 17.90
C VAL A 17 -20.00 10.01 16.66
N THR A 18 -18.79 10.19 16.12
CA THR A 18 -18.33 9.47 14.92
C THR A 18 -18.26 7.96 15.13
N CYS A 19 -17.95 7.51 16.34
CA CYS A 19 -17.78 6.09 16.67
C CYS A 19 -19.07 5.40 17.14
N ASP A 20 -20.13 6.15 17.43
CA ASP A 20 -21.38 5.64 17.96
C ASP A 20 -22.30 5.14 16.83
N ASP A 21 -22.32 3.81 16.62
CA ASP A 21 -23.14 3.17 15.58
C ASP A 21 -24.67 3.36 15.80
N THR A 22 -25.11 3.89 16.94
CA THR A 22 -26.53 4.23 17.19
C THR A 22 -26.94 5.60 16.63
N LYS A 23 -25.99 6.44 16.20
CA LYS A 23 -26.25 7.75 15.61
C LYS A 23 -26.54 7.67 14.10
N PRO A 24 -27.38 8.57 13.55
CA PRO A 24 -27.62 8.67 12.11
C PRO A 24 -26.32 8.85 11.31
N GLU A 25 -26.23 8.22 10.15
CA GLU A 25 -25.03 8.27 9.29
C GLU A 25 -24.66 9.69 8.87
N GLU A 26 -25.64 10.54 8.57
CA GLU A 26 -25.43 11.95 8.26
C GLU A 26 -24.73 12.69 9.41
N GLN A 27 -25.16 12.44 10.65
CA GLN A 27 -24.60 13.06 11.84
C GLN A 27 -23.16 12.60 12.09
N ARG A 28 -22.88 11.30 11.89
CA ARG A 28 -21.52 10.75 12.02
C ARG A 28 -20.59 11.27 10.95
N SER A 29 -21.08 11.40 9.72
CA SER A 29 -20.32 11.92 8.58
C SER A 29 -19.97 13.40 8.77
N ALA A 30 -20.93 14.20 9.24
CA ALA A 30 -20.69 15.61 9.54
C ALA A 30 -19.74 15.80 10.75
N ALA A 31 -19.85 14.96 11.79
CA ALA A 31 -18.90 14.97 12.91
C ALA A 31 -17.48 14.62 12.46
N TRP A 32 -17.35 13.64 11.57
CA TRP A 32 -16.06 13.26 10.98
C TRP A 32 -15.45 14.36 10.12
N GLN A 33 -16.25 15.07 9.32
CA GLN A 33 -15.75 16.18 8.50
C GLN A 33 -15.13 17.28 9.36
N LYS A 34 -15.75 17.66 10.49
CA LYS A 34 -15.15 18.59 11.45
C LYS A 34 -13.84 18.05 12.02
N LEU A 35 -13.82 16.78 12.44
CA LEU A 35 -12.62 16.14 12.98
C LEU A 35 -11.48 16.04 11.96
N ALA A 36 -11.79 15.77 10.70
CA ALA A 36 -10.79 15.65 9.64
C ALA A 36 -9.96 16.94 9.50
N VAL A 37 -10.62 18.10 9.57
CA VAL A 37 -9.95 19.41 9.54
C VAL A 37 -9.02 19.58 10.75
N MET A 38 -9.48 19.19 11.95
CA MET A 38 -8.67 19.27 13.17
C MET A 38 -7.46 18.32 13.13
N ILE A 39 -7.69 17.06 12.71
CA ILE A 39 -6.63 16.04 12.56
C ILE A 39 -5.58 16.52 11.56
N GLN A 40 -6.01 17.08 10.43
CA GLN A 40 -5.11 17.63 9.42
C GLN A 40 -4.28 18.80 9.98
N ALA A 41 -4.91 19.72 10.72
CA ALA A 41 -4.22 20.83 11.35
C ALA A 41 -3.18 20.36 12.39
N TRP A 42 -3.54 19.39 13.23
CA TRP A 42 -2.61 18.81 14.21
C TRP A 42 -1.44 18.08 13.55
N ALA A 43 -1.71 17.31 12.49
CA ALA A 43 -0.68 16.63 11.74
C ALA A 43 0.28 17.65 11.10
N ASN A 44 -0.27 18.65 10.40
CA ASN A 44 0.51 19.72 9.76
C ASN A 44 1.39 20.47 10.77
N HIS A 45 0.84 20.80 11.95
CA HIS A 45 1.58 21.48 13.00
C HIS A 45 2.72 20.64 13.56
N LYS A 46 2.51 19.33 13.78
CA LYS A 46 3.49 18.45 14.43
C LYS A 46 4.54 17.88 13.48
N TYR A 47 4.17 17.61 12.22
CA TYR A 47 5.02 16.90 11.27
C TYR A 47 5.37 17.71 10.03
N GLY A 48 4.79 18.90 9.84
CA GLY A 48 4.98 19.76 8.67
C GLY A 48 4.00 19.42 7.54
N ALA A 49 3.46 20.43 6.86
CA ALA A 49 2.43 20.27 5.83
C ALA A 49 2.85 19.37 4.64
N ASN A 50 4.15 19.29 4.37
CA ASN A 50 4.71 18.50 3.26
C ASN A 50 5.09 17.05 3.65
N SER A 51 4.75 16.61 4.87
CA SER A 51 5.02 15.25 5.32
C SER A 51 4.02 14.26 4.73
N GLU A 52 4.51 13.12 4.23
CA GLU A 52 3.69 11.96 3.81
C GLU A 52 2.69 11.54 4.91
N LEU A 53 3.08 11.67 6.18
CA LEU A 53 2.19 11.39 7.30
C LEU A 53 1.01 12.35 7.38
N CYS A 54 1.19 13.61 6.97
CA CYS A 54 0.14 14.62 7.01
C CYS A 54 -0.92 14.38 5.95
N SER A 55 -0.53 14.02 4.72
CA SER A 55 -1.50 13.72 3.65
C SER A 55 -2.31 12.45 3.93
N GLU A 56 -1.75 11.50 4.68
CA GLU A 56 -2.43 10.24 5.06
C GLU A 56 -3.20 10.32 6.40
N ALA A 57 -2.98 11.36 7.21
CA ALA A 57 -3.43 11.40 8.60
C ALA A 57 -4.93 11.16 8.76
N VAL A 58 -5.77 11.86 8.00
CA VAL A 58 -7.23 11.74 8.09
C VAL A 58 -7.69 10.32 7.73
N GLY A 59 -7.21 9.76 6.62
CA GLY A 59 -7.57 8.41 6.19
C GLY A 59 -7.17 7.35 7.22
N TRP A 60 -5.99 7.48 7.81
CA TRP A 60 -5.51 6.56 8.83
C TRP A 60 -6.30 6.63 10.14
N MET A 61 -6.64 7.84 10.56
CA MET A 61 -7.49 8.04 11.73
C MET A 61 -8.90 7.48 11.50
N TRP A 62 -9.45 7.55 10.29
CA TRP A 62 -10.73 6.95 9.96
C TRP A 62 -10.72 5.44 10.19
N GLU A 63 -9.70 4.73 9.70
CA GLU A 63 -9.60 3.27 9.86
C GLU A 63 -9.48 2.86 11.33
N LYS A 64 -8.76 3.66 12.13
CA LYS A 64 -8.52 3.36 13.54
C LYS A 64 -9.62 3.90 14.47
N ARG A 65 -10.59 4.69 13.97
CA ARG A 65 -11.61 5.38 14.80
C ARG A 65 -12.33 4.43 15.78
N LYS A 66 -12.68 3.22 15.33
CA LYS A 66 -13.35 2.20 16.15
C LYS A 66 -12.48 1.66 17.30
N ARG A 67 -11.21 2.06 17.42
CA ARG A 67 -10.32 1.72 18.55
C ARG A 67 -10.29 2.80 19.63
N PHE A 68 -10.87 3.98 19.38
CA PHE A 68 -11.03 4.99 20.41
C PHE A 68 -12.08 4.55 21.44
N ARG A 69 -11.78 4.73 22.73
CA ARG A 69 -12.59 4.22 23.86
C ARG A 69 -12.86 5.30 24.93
N GLY A 70 -12.58 6.57 24.61
CA GLY A 70 -12.66 7.68 25.55
C GLY A 70 -11.29 8.26 25.93
N GLY A 71 -11.30 9.34 26.72
CA GLY A 71 -10.13 10.16 27.03
C GLY A 71 -9.92 11.30 26.02
N CYS A 72 -8.82 12.05 26.11
CA CYS A 72 -8.55 13.16 25.20
C CYS A 72 -8.26 12.66 23.77
N TYR A 73 -9.12 13.02 22.82
CA TYR A 73 -8.99 12.54 21.43
C TYR A 73 -7.73 13.07 20.75
N GLN A 74 -7.34 14.32 20.99
CA GLN A 74 -6.11 14.89 20.43
C GLN A 74 -4.87 14.10 20.88
N ALA A 75 -4.78 13.76 22.16
CA ALA A 75 -3.68 12.96 22.69
C ALA A 75 -3.65 11.55 22.07
N TRP A 76 -4.82 10.93 21.92
CA TRP A 76 -4.93 9.63 21.25
C TRP A 76 -4.49 9.69 19.77
N CYS A 77 -4.93 10.70 19.01
CA CYS A 77 -4.50 10.94 17.64
C CYS A 77 -2.99 11.07 17.53
N GLN A 78 -2.36 11.84 18.43
CA GLN A 78 -0.91 12.00 18.47
C GLN A 78 -0.20 10.65 18.66
N VAL A 79 -0.66 9.80 19.58
CA VAL A 79 -0.06 8.47 19.79
C VAL A 79 -0.20 7.58 18.56
N VAL A 80 -1.36 7.58 17.90
CA VAL A 80 -1.59 6.80 16.67
C VAL A 80 -0.68 7.27 15.54
N LEU A 81 -0.61 8.58 15.32
CA LEU A 81 0.23 9.17 14.28
C LEU A 81 1.72 9.03 14.57
N ASP A 82 2.15 9.12 15.84
CA ASP A 82 3.55 8.89 16.22
C ASP A 82 3.97 7.44 16.01
N ARG A 83 3.08 6.47 16.29
CA ARG A 83 3.36 5.06 15.98
C ARG A 83 3.47 4.84 14.47
N ARG A 84 2.54 5.42 13.69
CA ARG A 84 2.61 5.37 12.23
C ARG A 84 3.89 6.01 11.71
N ARG A 85 4.29 7.15 12.26
CA ARG A 85 5.57 7.79 11.95
C ARG A 85 6.73 6.87 12.27
N ALA A 86 6.76 6.26 13.46
CA ALA A 86 7.82 5.34 13.85
C ALA A 86 7.90 4.12 12.91
N ASP A 87 6.77 3.62 12.41
CA ASP A 87 6.74 2.53 11.44
C ASP A 87 7.17 2.97 10.04
N LEU A 88 6.77 4.18 9.62
CA LEU A 88 7.29 4.80 8.40
C LEU A 88 8.79 5.05 8.52
N ASP A 89 9.28 5.53 9.66
CA ASP A 89 10.69 5.77 9.94
C ASP A 89 11.48 4.47 10.09
N ARG A 90 10.89 3.38 10.59
CA ARG A 90 11.52 2.04 10.59
C ARG A 90 11.56 1.45 9.19
N THR A 91 10.49 1.63 8.42
CA THR A 91 10.46 1.23 7.00
C THR A 91 11.49 2.04 6.23
N ARG A 92 11.49 3.36 6.42
CA ARG A 92 12.48 4.29 5.89
C ARG A 92 13.86 3.96 6.38
N ARG A 93 14.16 3.63 7.64
CA ARG A 93 15.53 3.24 8.06
C ARG A 93 15.96 1.87 7.54
N ARG A 94 15.01 0.97 7.24
CA ARG A 94 15.28 -0.24 6.45
C ARG A 94 15.48 0.06 4.96
N VAL A 95 15.15 1.27 4.51
CA VAL A 95 15.12 1.75 3.11
C VAL A 95 16.18 2.84 2.85
N ILE A 96 16.58 3.64 3.85
CA ILE A 96 17.63 4.67 3.90
C ILE A 96 18.95 3.95 4.22
N GLY A 97 19.25 2.99 3.35
CA GLY A 97 20.59 2.74 2.87
C GLY A 97 20.63 2.91 1.34
N VAL A 98 19.64 3.61 0.75
CA VAL A 98 19.40 3.64 -0.70
C VAL A 98 18.69 4.94 -1.09
N SER A 99 19.40 5.83 -1.78
CA SER A 99 18.82 6.93 -2.56
C SER A 99 18.68 6.49 -4.02
N LEU A 100 17.46 6.25 -4.54
CA LEU A 100 17.30 5.77 -5.92
C LEU A 100 17.69 6.79 -7.00
N SER A 101 17.81 8.08 -6.65
CA SER A 101 18.18 9.10 -7.65
C SER A 101 19.60 8.90 -8.17
N GLU A 102 20.49 8.33 -7.36
CA GLU A 102 21.82 7.87 -7.80
C GLU A 102 21.74 6.50 -8.48
N HIS A 103 20.82 5.63 -8.06
CA HIS A 103 20.63 4.30 -8.66
C HIS A 103 20.14 4.35 -10.11
N VAL A 104 19.20 5.24 -10.45
CA VAL A 104 18.72 5.35 -11.84
C VAL A 104 19.77 6.01 -12.73
N LYS A 105 20.55 6.97 -12.22
CA LYS A 105 21.69 7.55 -12.95
C LYS A 105 22.79 6.53 -13.21
N LEU A 106 23.12 5.66 -12.24
CA LEU A 106 24.11 4.59 -12.39
C LEU A 106 23.71 3.49 -13.38
N ILE A 107 22.40 3.26 -13.55
CA ILE A 107 21.88 2.31 -14.55
C ILE A 107 21.92 2.91 -15.96
N SER A 108 21.76 4.24 -16.09
CA SER A 108 21.70 4.92 -17.39
C SER A 108 23.04 5.46 -17.90
N GLU A 109 23.99 5.83 -17.03
CA GLU A 109 25.27 6.41 -17.43
C GLU A 109 26.42 5.80 -16.62
N ARG A 110 27.32 5.07 -17.31
CA ARG A 110 28.60 4.63 -16.74
C ARG A 110 29.69 5.65 -17.06
N PRO A 111 30.25 6.34 -16.06
CA PRO A 111 31.65 6.70 -16.09
C PRO A 111 32.43 5.83 -15.10
N SER A 112 33.46 5.15 -15.63
CA SER A 112 34.50 4.53 -14.81
C SER A 112 35.29 5.64 -14.12
N THR A 113 35.01 5.92 -12.85
CA THR A 113 35.99 6.26 -11.80
C THR A 113 35.25 6.83 -10.58
N ALA A 114 35.20 6.08 -9.48
CA ALA A 114 34.85 6.69 -8.20
C ALA A 114 35.46 5.99 -7.00
N GLN A 115 35.79 6.81 -6.01
CA GLN A 115 36.48 6.49 -4.77
C GLN A 115 35.48 6.40 -3.60
N GLY A 116 35.54 5.30 -2.85
CA GLY A 116 35.41 5.24 -1.38
C GLY A 116 34.06 5.50 -0.69
N GLY A 117 33.15 6.28 -1.28
CA GLY A 117 31.78 6.51 -0.78
C GLY A 117 30.71 5.84 -1.64
N GLU A 118 30.94 5.78 -2.95
CA GLU A 118 30.02 5.18 -3.93
C GLU A 118 29.90 3.66 -3.83
N ASP A 119 30.87 2.97 -3.22
CA ASP A 119 30.88 1.51 -3.14
C ASP A 119 29.68 0.95 -2.36
N GLN A 120 29.19 1.66 -1.33
CA GLN A 120 28.08 1.17 -0.51
C GLN A 120 26.71 1.36 -1.17
N ASP A 121 26.52 2.45 -1.91
CA ASP A 121 25.33 2.68 -2.72
C ASP A 121 25.32 1.77 -3.96
N LEU A 122 26.48 1.56 -4.61
CA LEU A 122 26.66 0.59 -5.68
C LEU A 122 26.36 -0.84 -5.22
N LEU A 123 26.92 -1.27 -4.08
CA LEU A 123 26.66 -2.58 -3.49
C LEU A 123 25.18 -2.78 -3.17
N THR A 124 24.46 -1.72 -2.80
CA THR A 124 23.03 -1.81 -2.49
C THR A 124 22.16 -1.79 -3.75
N ALA A 125 22.58 -1.09 -4.81
CA ALA A 125 21.98 -1.16 -6.14
C ALA A 125 22.08 -2.58 -6.73
N PHE A 126 23.28 -3.16 -6.69
CA PHE A 126 23.49 -4.53 -7.13
C PHE A 126 22.65 -5.52 -6.33
N ARG A 127 22.47 -5.29 -5.03
CA ARG A 127 21.60 -6.13 -4.18
C ARG A 127 20.13 -5.99 -4.55
N PHE A 128 19.61 -4.77 -4.71
CA PHE A 128 18.21 -4.56 -5.08
C PHE A 128 17.88 -5.13 -6.47
N GLU A 129 18.77 -4.93 -7.45
CA GLU A 129 18.60 -5.51 -8.78
C GLU A 129 18.70 -7.05 -8.74
N ALA A 130 19.62 -7.61 -7.95
CA ALA A 130 19.70 -9.05 -7.72
C ALA A 130 18.43 -9.60 -7.04
N ASP A 131 17.89 -8.89 -6.05
CA ASP A 131 16.67 -9.24 -5.35
C ASP A 131 15.45 -9.16 -6.27
N LEU A 132 15.36 -8.15 -7.14
CA LEU A 132 14.31 -8.07 -8.17
C LEU A 132 14.43 -9.20 -9.19
N LYS A 133 15.66 -9.54 -9.62
CA LYS A 133 15.90 -10.69 -10.51
C LYS A 133 15.53 -12.01 -9.84
N ARG A 134 15.82 -12.18 -8.55
CA ARG A 134 15.41 -13.36 -7.76
C ARG A 134 13.90 -13.42 -7.59
N LEU A 135 13.27 -12.30 -7.22
CA LEU A 135 11.83 -12.18 -7.09
C LEU A 135 11.13 -12.54 -8.40
N ARG A 136 11.62 -12.05 -9.54
CA ARG A 136 11.09 -12.39 -10.87
C ARG A 136 11.15 -13.90 -11.13
N LYS A 137 12.31 -14.54 -10.88
CA LYS A 137 12.46 -15.99 -11.03
C LYS A 137 11.50 -16.77 -10.14
N GLU A 138 11.31 -16.34 -8.90
CA GLU A 138 10.36 -16.97 -7.99
C GLU A 138 8.91 -16.78 -8.44
N ILE A 139 8.55 -15.62 -8.98
CA ILE A 139 7.21 -15.38 -9.53
C ILE A 139 6.95 -16.28 -10.76
N GLU A 140 7.90 -16.36 -11.69
CA GLU A 140 7.82 -17.25 -12.86
C GLU A 140 7.71 -18.73 -12.46
N ARG A 141 8.38 -19.13 -11.37
CA ARG A 141 8.25 -20.47 -10.80
C ARG A 141 6.85 -20.67 -10.18
N LEU A 142 6.37 -19.69 -9.41
CA LEU A 142 5.08 -19.74 -8.73
C LEU A 142 3.92 -19.90 -9.71
N GLU A 143 4.00 -19.33 -10.91
CA GLU A 143 2.97 -19.51 -11.96
C GLU A 143 2.59 -20.98 -12.15
N ARG A 144 3.57 -21.88 -12.11
CA ARG A 144 3.37 -23.33 -12.31
C ARG A 144 2.84 -24.05 -11.09
N CYS A 145 3.05 -23.48 -9.90
CA CYS A 145 2.61 -24.06 -8.62
C CYS A 145 1.18 -23.68 -8.27
N PHE A 146 0.67 -22.56 -8.79
CA PHE A 146 -0.71 -22.17 -8.53
C PHE A 146 -1.69 -23.08 -9.27
N PRO A 147 -2.69 -23.67 -8.58
CA PRO A 147 -3.72 -24.45 -9.23
C PRO A 147 -4.53 -23.57 -10.17
N SER A 148 -4.74 -24.05 -11.39
CA SER A 148 -5.66 -23.41 -12.33
C SER A 148 -7.07 -23.35 -11.73
N PRO A 149 -7.79 -22.23 -11.87
CA PRO A 149 -9.14 -22.10 -11.33
C PRO A 149 -10.06 -23.15 -11.98
N ARG A 150 -10.81 -23.89 -11.14
CA ARG A 150 -11.84 -24.80 -11.63
C ARG A 150 -13.13 -24.03 -11.90
N GLY A 151 -13.65 -24.09 -13.12
CA GLY A 151 -14.86 -23.36 -13.53
C GLY A 151 -14.74 -21.85 -13.30
N ASN A 152 -15.73 -21.24 -12.65
CA ASN A 152 -15.70 -19.82 -12.26
C ASN A 152 -14.87 -19.58 -10.98
N GLY A 153 -13.71 -20.22 -10.84
CA GLY A 153 -12.80 -20.04 -9.70
C GLY A 153 -12.01 -18.72 -9.78
N VAL A 154 -11.39 -18.33 -8.66
CA VAL A 154 -10.51 -17.16 -8.60
C VAL A 154 -9.08 -17.56 -8.98
N HIS A 155 -8.45 -16.80 -9.88
CA HIS A 155 -7.08 -17.01 -10.32
C HIS A 155 -6.09 -16.35 -9.32
N TYR A 156 -5.80 -17.03 -8.21
CA TYR A 156 -5.01 -16.44 -7.13
C TYR A 156 -3.58 -16.00 -7.52
N TYR A 157 -2.98 -16.60 -8.55
CA TYR A 157 -1.70 -16.12 -9.09
C TYR A 157 -1.83 -14.71 -9.69
N ALA A 158 -2.93 -14.43 -10.39
CA ALA A 158 -3.20 -13.12 -10.97
C ALA A 158 -3.39 -12.05 -9.87
N ILE A 159 -4.05 -12.44 -8.76
CA ILE A 159 -4.19 -11.61 -7.56
C ILE A 159 -2.82 -11.29 -6.95
N LEU A 160 -1.95 -12.29 -6.82
CA LEU A 160 -0.61 -12.14 -6.26
C LEU A 160 0.24 -11.17 -7.11
N LEU A 161 0.21 -11.32 -8.43
CA LEU A 161 0.95 -10.45 -9.37
C LEU A 161 0.56 -8.99 -9.21
N VAL A 162 -0.75 -8.69 -9.18
CA VAL A 162 -1.24 -7.32 -9.00
C VAL A 162 -0.83 -6.75 -7.64
N GLN A 163 -0.96 -7.54 -6.57
CA GLN A 163 -0.52 -7.16 -5.23
C GLN A 163 0.97 -6.82 -5.19
N LEU A 164 1.82 -7.66 -5.78
CA LEU A 164 3.27 -7.45 -5.85
C LEU A 164 3.63 -6.18 -6.61
N ARG A 165 2.98 -5.93 -7.75
CA ARG A 165 3.21 -4.70 -8.53
C ARG A 165 2.78 -3.45 -7.79
N LEU A 166 1.61 -3.45 -7.14
CA LEU A 166 1.15 -2.32 -6.32
C LEU A 166 2.11 -2.07 -5.15
N ALA A 167 2.61 -3.12 -4.53
CA ALA A 167 3.59 -3.01 -3.45
C ALA A 167 4.95 -2.50 -3.93
N LEU A 168 5.44 -2.99 -5.07
CA LEU A 168 6.67 -2.52 -5.69
C LEU A 168 6.55 -1.05 -6.10
N ALA A 169 5.41 -0.65 -6.69
CA ALA A 169 5.14 0.73 -7.05
C ALA A 169 5.26 1.64 -5.83
N ARG A 170 4.57 1.29 -4.74
CA ARG A 170 4.67 2.05 -3.48
C ARG A 170 6.11 2.12 -2.96
N ARG A 171 6.87 1.02 -3.04
CA ARG A 171 8.26 0.98 -2.57
C ARG A 171 9.17 1.85 -3.42
N LEU A 172 9.08 1.76 -4.75
CA LEU A 172 9.88 2.54 -5.69
C LEU A 172 9.60 4.05 -5.58
N ARG A 173 8.35 4.46 -5.35
CA ARG A 173 8.04 5.87 -5.05
C ARG A 173 8.69 6.36 -3.77
N GLY A 174 8.72 5.52 -2.73
CA GLY A 174 9.43 5.83 -1.48
C GLY A 174 10.94 6.05 -1.67
N PHE A 175 11.54 5.50 -2.73
CA PHE A 175 12.94 5.70 -3.05
C PHE A 175 13.21 6.83 -4.06
N ALA A 176 12.35 6.97 -5.07
CA ALA A 176 12.58 7.91 -6.17
C ALA A 176 12.11 9.33 -5.87
N GLY A 177 11.20 9.53 -4.90
CA GLY A 177 10.59 10.85 -4.66
C GLY A 177 9.73 11.27 -5.85
N ASP A 178 10.34 11.91 -6.86
CA ASP A 178 9.68 12.55 -8.01
C ASP A 178 9.75 11.73 -9.31
N GLU A 179 8.83 11.99 -10.26
CA GLU A 179 8.72 11.29 -11.56
C GLU A 179 9.92 11.46 -12.47
N SER A 180 10.65 12.58 -12.34
CA SER A 180 11.84 12.89 -13.14
C SER A 180 12.96 11.85 -13.01
N ASN A 181 12.91 11.03 -11.95
CA ASN A 181 13.91 9.99 -11.69
C ASN A 181 13.66 8.69 -12.45
N PHE A 182 12.59 8.57 -13.25
CA PHE A 182 12.31 7.36 -14.05
C PHE A 182 12.62 7.50 -15.55
N GLY A 183 13.18 8.64 -15.98
CA GLY A 183 13.52 8.93 -17.37
C GLY A 183 12.31 8.97 -18.31
N ASP A 184 12.57 8.90 -19.61
CA ASP A 184 11.53 9.03 -20.67
C ASP A 184 10.51 7.87 -20.70
N HIS A 185 10.82 6.74 -20.05
CA HIS A 185 9.94 5.57 -19.99
C HIS A 185 8.85 5.69 -18.91
N GLY A 186 8.94 6.68 -18.02
CA GLY A 186 7.94 6.87 -16.97
C GLY A 186 7.87 5.74 -15.94
N PHE A 187 7.21 6.03 -14.82
CA PHE A 187 7.16 5.13 -13.66
C PHE A 187 6.46 3.79 -13.92
N SER A 188 5.42 3.79 -14.76
CA SER A 188 4.67 2.59 -15.11
C SER A 188 5.51 1.60 -15.91
N ASP A 189 6.24 2.06 -16.94
CA ASP A 189 6.96 1.13 -17.82
C ASP A 189 8.18 0.55 -17.09
N PHE A 190 8.77 1.31 -16.18
CA PHE A 190 9.78 0.78 -15.25
C PHE A 190 9.24 -0.40 -14.43
N LEU A 191 8.02 -0.31 -13.90
CA LEU A 191 7.38 -1.41 -13.17
C LEU A 191 7.12 -2.64 -14.04
N VAL A 192 6.66 -2.43 -15.28
CA VAL A 192 6.42 -3.50 -16.25
C VAL A 192 7.73 -4.20 -16.63
N ALA A 193 8.82 -3.46 -16.82
CA ALA A 193 10.12 -4.03 -17.17
C ALA A 193 10.69 -4.92 -16.05
N HIS A 194 10.46 -4.57 -14.78
CA HIS A 194 11.03 -5.28 -13.63
C HIS A 194 10.15 -6.42 -13.09
N LEU A 195 8.85 -6.36 -13.32
CA LEU A 195 7.90 -7.44 -13.00
C LEU A 195 7.01 -7.73 -14.21
N PRO A 196 7.56 -8.24 -15.33
CA PRO A 196 6.77 -8.48 -16.54
C PRO A 196 5.63 -9.44 -16.25
N TRP A 197 4.51 -9.22 -16.90
CA TRP A 197 3.42 -10.19 -16.86
C TRP A 197 3.94 -11.43 -17.57
N THR A 198 3.89 -12.58 -16.92
CA THR A 198 4.15 -13.84 -17.63
C THR A 198 3.04 -14.12 -18.64
N ASN A 199 1.85 -13.56 -18.42
CA ASN A 199 0.71 -13.63 -19.34
C ASN A 199 -0.28 -12.46 -19.12
N ASP A 200 -0.31 -11.50 -20.07
CA ASP A 200 -1.20 -10.32 -20.07
C ASP A 200 -2.70 -10.66 -20.19
N GLU A 201 -3.01 -11.89 -20.58
CA GLU A 201 -4.37 -12.37 -20.83
C GLU A 201 -5.02 -13.01 -19.60
N LEU A 202 -4.33 -13.01 -18.46
CA LEU A 202 -4.91 -13.49 -17.21
C LEU A 202 -6.07 -12.59 -16.76
N THR A 203 -7.05 -13.19 -16.10
CA THR A 203 -8.16 -12.49 -15.44
C THR A 203 -8.25 -12.99 -13.99
N PHE A 204 -8.85 -12.22 -13.09
CA PHE A 204 -9.10 -12.71 -11.72
C PHE A 204 -10.09 -13.85 -11.67
N ARG A 205 -11.04 -13.89 -12.63
CA ARG A 205 -12.09 -14.88 -12.75
C ARG A 205 -12.66 -14.82 -14.18
N ALA A 206 -13.25 -15.90 -14.66
CA ALA A 206 -13.93 -15.90 -15.95
C ALA A 206 -14.93 -14.72 -16.07
N GLY A 207 -14.84 -13.98 -17.18
CA GLY A 207 -15.67 -12.80 -17.46
C GLY A 207 -15.24 -11.51 -16.75
N TRP A 208 -14.10 -11.50 -16.06
CA TRP A 208 -13.52 -10.29 -15.47
C TRP A 208 -12.53 -9.63 -16.42
N PRO A 209 -12.18 -8.34 -16.20
CA PRO A 209 -11.18 -7.65 -16.99
C PRO A 209 -9.83 -8.37 -16.96
N LEU A 210 -9.10 -8.22 -18.05
CA LEU A 210 -7.74 -8.74 -18.21
C LEU A 210 -6.77 -7.96 -17.33
N LEU A 211 -5.69 -8.60 -16.88
CA LEU A 211 -4.68 -7.95 -16.06
C LEU A 211 -4.09 -6.72 -16.76
N ARG A 212 -3.94 -6.74 -18.09
CA ARG A 212 -3.53 -5.56 -18.86
C ARG A 212 -4.50 -4.39 -18.74
N GLU A 213 -5.81 -4.65 -18.76
CA GLU A 213 -6.85 -3.61 -18.66
C GLU A 213 -6.88 -3.01 -17.25
N ILE A 214 -6.76 -3.88 -16.25
CA ILE A 214 -6.63 -3.49 -14.85
C ILE A 214 -5.38 -2.62 -14.65
N TRP A 215 -4.27 -2.96 -15.29
CA TRP A 215 -3.04 -2.19 -15.18
C TRP A 215 -3.14 -0.81 -15.81
N ILE A 216 -3.70 -0.72 -17.02
CA ILE A 216 -3.95 0.56 -17.70
C ILE A 216 -4.79 1.47 -16.81
N ALA A 217 -5.89 0.95 -16.23
CA ALA A 217 -6.72 1.72 -15.29
C ALA A 217 -5.97 2.14 -14.01
N LEU A 218 -4.96 1.38 -13.59
CA LEU A 218 -4.12 1.71 -12.45
C LEU A 218 -3.06 2.77 -12.76
N GLN A 219 -2.67 2.96 -14.01
CA GLN A 219 -1.62 3.93 -14.39
C GLN A 219 -1.96 5.32 -13.87
N ASP A 220 -3.20 5.79 -14.06
CA ASP A 220 -3.63 7.11 -13.57
C ASP A 220 -3.46 7.25 -12.05
N CYS A 221 -3.71 6.18 -11.30
CA CYS A 221 -3.55 6.18 -9.85
C CYS A 221 -2.09 6.15 -9.39
N LEU A 222 -1.19 5.63 -10.23
CA LEU A 222 0.25 5.52 -9.96
C LEU A 222 1.03 6.74 -10.47
N SER A 223 0.52 7.42 -11.49
CA SER A 223 1.12 8.61 -12.11
C SER A 223 0.68 9.92 -11.45
N GLN A 224 -0.47 9.95 -10.77
CA GLN A 224 -0.93 11.15 -10.05
C GLN A 224 -0.76 11.01 -8.53
N PRO A 225 -0.46 12.09 -7.79
CA PRO A 225 -0.49 12.08 -6.33
C PRO A 225 -1.83 11.49 -5.82
N PRO A 226 -1.82 10.57 -4.85
CA PRO A 226 -0.70 10.20 -3.99
C PRO A 226 0.23 9.08 -4.52
N HIS A 227 0.16 8.71 -5.81
CA HIS A 227 0.97 7.68 -6.47
C HIS A 227 0.81 6.26 -5.91
N TRP A 228 -0.35 5.98 -5.30
CA TRP A 228 -0.71 4.64 -4.84
C TRP A 228 -2.21 4.39 -4.96
N CYS A 229 -2.57 3.11 -5.02
CA CYS A 229 -3.95 2.66 -5.10
C CYS A 229 -4.30 1.79 -3.88
N ASN A 230 -5.11 2.33 -2.97
CA ASN A 230 -5.57 1.59 -1.80
C ASN A 230 -6.68 0.58 -2.18
N GLY A 231 -7.02 -0.34 -1.26
CA GLY A 231 -7.99 -1.39 -1.55
C GLY A 231 -9.38 -0.87 -1.96
N GLN A 232 -9.82 0.27 -1.42
CA GLN A 232 -11.12 0.87 -1.77
C GLN A 232 -11.09 1.46 -3.18
N ARG A 233 -10.05 2.24 -3.51
CA ARG A 233 -9.85 2.81 -4.85
C ARG A 233 -9.66 1.72 -5.89
N PHE A 234 -8.88 0.68 -5.58
CA PHE A 234 -8.69 -0.49 -6.43
C PHE A 234 -10.03 -1.17 -6.76
N CYS A 235 -10.85 -1.46 -5.75
CA CYS A 235 -12.16 -2.06 -5.96
C CYS A 235 -13.08 -1.17 -6.81
N GLY A 236 -13.04 0.16 -6.59
CA GLY A 236 -13.78 1.12 -7.41
C GLY A 236 -13.44 1.00 -8.90
N LEU A 237 -12.15 1.05 -9.24
CA LEU A 237 -11.66 0.92 -10.63
C LEU A 237 -12.08 -0.40 -11.28
N ILE A 238 -11.94 -1.51 -10.55
CA ILE A 238 -12.35 -2.83 -11.07
C ILE A 238 -13.86 -2.85 -11.34
N ASN A 239 -14.66 -2.25 -10.47
CA ASN A 239 -16.12 -2.21 -10.63
C ASN A 239 -16.56 -1.32 -11.80
N GLU A 240 -15.84 -0.23 -12.06
CA GLU A 240 -16.02 0.60 -13.25
C GLU A 240 -15.72 -0.21 -14.53
N LEU A 241 -14.60 -0.94 -14.57
CA LEU A 241 -14.26 -1.83 -15.69
C LEU A 241 -15.28 -2.97 -15.89
N LEU A 242 -15.90 -3.45 -14.81
CA LEU A 242 -16.95 -4.48 -14.86
C LEU A 242 -18.33 -3.94 -15.31
N ALA A 243 -18.46 -2.63 -15.50
CA ALA A 243 -19.72 -1.97 -15.87
C ALA A 243 -20.91 -2.39 -14.97
N GLY A 244 -20.66 -2.58 -13.67
CA GLY A 244 -21.67 -2.92 -12.68
C GLY A 244 -22.22 -4.36 -12.74
N LYS A 245 -21.71 -5.24 -13.59
CA LYS A 245 -22.19 -6.65 -13.70
C LYS A 245 -21.92 -7.47 -12.44
N THR A 246 -20.80 -7.20 -11.77
CA THR A 246 -20.38 -7.85 -10.52
C THR A 246 -19.66 -6.82 -9.66
N GLN A 247 -19.78 -6.89 -8.33
CA GLN A 247 -19.08 -5.99 -7.42
C GLN A 247 -17.94 -6.71 -6.68
N LEU A 248 -16.72 -6.22 -6.85
CA LEU A 248 -15.59 -6.47 -5.98
C LEU A 248 -15.68 -5.53 -4.78
N THR A 249 -15.76 -6.09 -3.57
CA THR A 249 -15.69 -5.30 -2.33
C THR A 249 -14.29 -5.37 -1.71
N PRO A 250 -13.89 -4.39 -0.89
CA PRO A 250 -12.60 -4.41 -0.20
C PRO A 250 -12.37 -5.66 0.66
N ASP A 251 -13.43 -6.22 1.25
CA ASP A 251 -13.35 -7.42 2.07
C ASP A 251 -13.11 -8.67 1.21
N VAL A 252 -13.80 -8.78 0.06
CA VAL A 252 -13.57 -9.87 -0.90
C VAL A 252 -12.15 -9.79 -1.46
N TRP A 253 -11.71 -8.59 -1.86
CA TRP A 253 -10.34 -8.36 -2.31
C TRP A 253 -9.32 -8.77 -1.24
N ARG A 254 -9.50 -8.33 0.01
CA ARG A 254 -8.63 -8.70 1.14
C ARG A 254 -8.58 -10.21 1.33
N HIS A 255 -9.72 -10.89 1.26
CA HIS A 255 -9.77 -12.35 1.35
C HIS A 255 -8.99 -13.02 0.22
N TRP A 256 -9.15 -12.54 -1.02
CA TRP A 256 -8.41 -13.05 -2.17
C TRP A 256 -6.91 -12.85 -2.02
N CYS A 257 -6.47 -11.68 -1.59
CA CYS A 257 -5.06 -11.39 -1.36
C CYS A 257 -4.47 -12.25 -0.24
N LYS A 258 -5.20 -12.43 0.87
CA LYS A 258 -4.78 -13.32 1.96
C LYS A 258 -4.56 -14.74 1.44
N ARG A 259 -5.53 -15.28 0.70
CA ARG A 259 -5.45 -16.64 0.15
C ARG A 259 -4.33 -16.79 -0.88
N ALA A 260 -4.15 -15.80 -1.76
CA ALA A 260 -3.04 -15.78 -2.71
C ALA A 260 -1.66 -15.82 -2.01
N LYS A 261 -1.49 -15.05 -0.94
CA LYS A 261 -0.27 -15.06 -0.12
C LYS A 261 -0.05 -16.39 0.59
N GLU A 262 -1.09 -16.95 1.21
CA GLU A 262 -1.03 -18.25 1.88
C GLU A 262 -0.64 -19.37 0.91
N MET A 263 -1.10 -19.30 -0.34
CA MET A 263 -0.72 -20.26 -1.37
C MET A 263 0.74 -20.08 -1.79
N ALA A 264 1.16 -18.85 -2.10
CA ALA A 264 2.56 -18.58 -2.46
C ALA A 264 3.53 -18.98 -1.35
N ARG A 265 3.19 -18.72 -0.08
CA ARG A 265 4.03 -19.04 1.08
C ARG A 265 4.25 -20.53 1.29
N LYS A 266 3.38 -21.40 0.79
CA LYS A 266 3.57 -22.86 0.85
C LYS A 266 4.60 -23.34 -0.18
N GLU A 267 4.75 -22.58 -1.26
CA GLU A 267 5.57 -22.94 -2.41
C GLU A 267 6.97 -22.32 -2.35
N VAL A 268 7.17 -21.27 -1.53
CA VAL A 268 8.44 -20.55 -1.34
C VAL A 268 9.04 -20.92 0.01
N THR A 269 10.38 -21.01 0.07
CA THR A 269 11.06 -21.25 1.36
C THR A 269 10.80 -20.10 2.33
N ALA A 270 10.87 -20.36 3.65
CA ALA A 270 10.67 -19.30 4.64
C ALA A 270 11.70 -18.16 4.48
N SER A 271 12.94 -18.50 4.14
CA SER A 271 14.01 -17.54 3.88
C SER A 271 13.71 -16.67 2.67
N ASP A 272 13.40 -17.27 1.52
CA ASP A 272 13.09 -16.52 0.30
C ASP A 272 11.80 -15.70 0.46
N TRP A 273 10.83 -16.19 1.24
CA TRP A 273 9.63 -15.42 1.55
C TRP A 273 9.97 -14.15 2.33
N ASP A 274 10.73 -14.27 3.42
CA ASP A 274 11.08 -13.14 4.28
C ASP A 274 12.00 -12.14 3.57
N GLU A 275 12.86 -12.61 2.66
CA GLU A 275 13.79 -11.79 1.89
C GLU A 275 13.12 -11.12 0.68
N LEU A 276 12.38 -11.88 -0.13
CA LEU A 276 11.89 -11.43 -1.44
C LEU A 276 10.44 -10.96 -1.44
N PHE A 277 9.57 -11.49 -0.58
CA PHE A 277 8.12 -11.23 -0.63
C PHE A 277 7.63 -10.37 0.54
N ALA A 278 8.01 -10.69 1.78
CA ALA A 278 7.56 -10.00 2.99
C ALA A 278 7.83 -8.48 2.99
N PRO A 279 8.92 -7.95 2.40
CA PRO A 279 9.13 -6.51 2.31
C PRO A 279 8.04 -5.79 1.50
N PHE A 280 7.43 -6.48 0.53
CA PHE A 280 6.41 -5.92 -0.36
C PHE A 280 5.00 -6.27 0.13
N LEU A 281 4.78 -7.52 0.52
CA LEU A 281 3.49 -8.10 0.88
C LEU A 281 3.30 -8.15 2.40
N GLN A 282 3.42 -7.01 3.07
CA GLN A 282 3.29 -6.96 4.53
C GLN A 282 1.97 -7.61 4.98
N ASP A 283 2.09 -8.58 5.88
CA ASP A 283 0.94 -9.17 6.55
C ASP A 283 0.39 -8.13 7.53
N ALA A 284 -0.83 -7.64 7.26
CA ALA A 284 -1.54 -6.70 8.13
C ALA A 284 -1.73 -7.24 9.57
N ASP A 285 -1.44 -8.52 9.81
CA ASP A 285 -1.65 -9.21 11.09
C ASP A 285 -0.42 -9.26 12.01
N ARG A 286 0.76 -8.70 11.65
CA ARG A 286 1.93 -8.66 12.56
C ARG A 286 1.79 -7.66 13.74
N GLU A 287 0.65 -6.98 13.91
CA GLU A 287 0.41 -6.07 15.05
C GLU A 287 -0.13 -6.74 16.33
N VAL A 288 -0.46 -8.03 16.37
CA VAL A 288 -1.04 -8.65 17.58
C VAL A 288 -0.52 -10.07 17.84
N GLN A 289 0.74 -10.20 18.25
CA GLN A 289 1.14 -11.25 19.20
C GLN A 289 2.19 -10.67 20.14
N LYS A 290 1.74 -10.09 21.26
CA LYS A 290 2.57 -10.08 22.47
C LYS A 290 2.62 -11.52 22.98
N PRO A 291 3.79 -12.05 23.35
CA PRO A 291 3.81 -13.30 24.10
C PRO A 291 3.10 -13.03 25.44
N GLY A 292 2.05 -13.80 25.72
CA GLY A 292 1.64 -14.07 27.09
C GLY A 292 2.87 -14.66 27.79
N GLY A 293 3.27 -14.11 28.93
CA GLY A 293 2.52 -14.31 30.16
C GLY A 293 3.17 -15.51 30.83
N GLU A 294 4.21 -15.24 31.61
CA GLU A 294 4.64 -16.16 32.65
C GLU A 294 4.50 -15.43 33.98
N SER A 295 3.87 -16.19 34.87
CA SER A 295 3.31 -15.90 36.19
C SER A 295 4.31 -15.37 37.21
#